data_AF-A0A934FG59-F1
#
_entry.id   AF-A0A934FG59-F1
#
_cell.length_a   1.000
_cell.length_b   1.000
_cell.length_c   1.000
_cell.angle_alpha   90.00
_cell.angle_beta   90.00
_cell.angle_gamma   90.00
#
_symmetry.space_group_name_H-M   'P 1'
#
loop_
_entity.id
_entity.type
_entity.pdbx_description
1 polymer ?
#
loop_
_entity_poly.entity_id
_entity_poly.type
_entity_poly.pdbx_seq_one_letter_code
_entity_poly.pdbx_strand_id
1 'polypeptide(L)'
;WLKRHKNVFVHYTPTYSSWLNQVECWFSILSRSALKDANFTSPQQVREAIDDFVKVYNKKAAPFEWTKRNVYQKELKLYYANLCH
;
A
#
# COMPACT_ATOMS: atom_id res chain seq x y z
N TRP A 1 5.65 3.22 27.35
CA TRP A 1 4.31 2.71 27.00
C TRP A 1 4.31 1.20 26.80
N LEU A 2 5.18 0.66 25.92
CA LEU A 2 5.32 -0.80 25.69
C LEU A 2 5.57 -1.62 26.97
N LYS A 3 6.40 -1.12 27.90
CA LYS A 3 6.60 -1.75 29.23
C LYS A 3 5.31 -1.95 30.05
N ARG A 4 4.27 -1.16 29.77
CA ARG A 4 2.95 -1.26 30.43
C ARG A 4 1.94 -2.13 29.65
N HIS A 5 2.24 -2.51 28.41
CA HIS A 5 1.32 -3.20 27.50
C HIS A 5 1.97 -4.49 27.01
N LYS A 6 1.97 -5.52 27.86
CA LYS A 6 2.69 -6.78 27.62
C LYS A 6 2.17 -7.59 26.43
N ASN A 7 0.95 -7.31 25.97
CA ASN A 7 0.32 -8.00 24.84
C ASN A 7 0.63 -7.35 23.48
N VAL A 8 1.43 -6.27 23.46
CA VAL A 8 1.83 -5.60 22.22
C VAL A 8 3.23 -6.06 21.83
N PHE A 9 3.31 -6.78 20.72
CA PHE A 9 4.57 -7.22 20.12
C PHE A 9 4.90 -6.36 18.91
N VAL A 10 6.12 -5.84 18.85
CA VAL A 10 6.60 -5.03 17.73
C VAL A 10 7.34 -5.94 16.77
N HIS A 11 6.87 -6.00 15.52
CA HIS A 11 7.56 -6.67 14.44
C HIS A 11 8.26 -5.63 13.56
N TYR A 12 9.56 -5.80 13.36
CA TYR A 12 10.35 -4.96 12.49
C TYR A 12 10.49 -5.66 11.13
N THR A 13 10.19 -4.94 10.05
CA THR A 13 10.51 -5.41 8.71
C THR A 13 12.03 -5.27 8.48
N PRO A 14 12.66 -6.16 7.69
CA PRO A 14 14.06 -6.00 7.33
C PRO A 14 14.30 -4.67 6.62
N THR A 15 15.51 -4.11 6.76
CA THR A 15 15.90 -2.89 6.05
C THR A 15 15.63 -3.04 4.55
N TYR A 16 15.05 -2.01 3.93
CA TYR A 16 14.61 -2.00 2.51
C TYR A 16 13.42 -2.92 2.17
N SER A 17 12.69 -3.44 3.15
CA SER A 17 11.47 -4.24 2.93
C SER A 17 10.17 -3.45 3.08
N SER A 18 10.15 -2.20 2.62
CA SER A 18 8.93 -1.36 2.61
C SER A 18 7.80 -1.99 1.80
N TRP A 19 8.15 -2.77 0.76
CA TRP A 19 7.21 -3.51 -0.07
C TRP A 19 6.35 -4.54 0.70
N LEU A 20 6.75 -4.93 1.92
CA LEU A 20 5.99 -5.85 2.77
C LEU A 20 5.00 -5.12 3.71
N ASN A 21 5.04 -3.79 3.72
CA ASN A 21 4.31 -2.97 4.68
C ASN A 21 2.86 -2.72 4.21
N GLN A 22 1.89 -3.39 4.84
CA GLN A 22 0.47 -3.26 4.50
C GLN A 22 -0.06 -1.82 4.64
N VAL A 23 0.54 -1.01 5.51
CA VAL A 23 0.14 0.40 5.67
C VAL A 23 0.42 1.20 4.39
N GLU A 24 1.48 0.86 3.65
CA GLU A 24 1.82 1.53 2.39
C GLU A 24 0.81 1.18 1.29
N CYS A 25 0.36 -0.08 1.24
CA CYS A 25 -0.74 -0.49 0.36
C CYS A 25 -2.02 0.28 0.66
N TRP A 26 -2.35 0.41 1.95
CA TRP A 26 -3.53 1.18 2.38
C TRP A 26 -3.42 2.66 1.98
N PHE A 27 -2.27 3.32 2.19
CA PHE A 27 -2.05 4.70 1.77
C PHE A 27 -2.13 4.87 0.25
N SER A 28 -1.67 3.89 -0.54
CA SER A 28 -1.83 3.90 -1.98
C SER A 28 -3.31 3.86 -2.41
N ILE A 29 -4.16 3.15 -1.67
CA ILE A 29 -5.61 3.12 -1.93
C ILE A 29 -6.23 4.47 -1.56
N LEU A 30 -5.97 4.98 -0.35
CA LEU A 30 -6.43 6.30 0.10
C LEU A 30 -6.05 7.38 -0.92
N SER A 31 -4.79 7.38 -1.36
CA SER A 31 -4.29 8.34 -2.33
C SER A 31 -5.11 8.29 -3.62
N ARG A 32 -5.29 7.11 -4.22
CA ARG A 32 -6.04 6.95 -5.47
C ARG A 32 -7.53 7.26 -5.34
N SER A 33 -8.13 7.00 -4.18
CA SER A 33 -9.57 7.11 -3.99
C SER A 33 -10.03 8.50 -3.53
N ALA A 34 -9.24 9.19 -2.72
CA ALA A 34 -9.69 10.42 -2.04
C ALA A 34 -8.76 11.63 -2.22
N LEU A 35 -7.49 11.41 -2.56
CA LEU A 35 -6.50 12.51 -2.60
C LEU A 35 -6.02 12.81 -4.03
N LYS A 36 -6.05 11.84 -4.93
CA LYS A 36 -5.60 11.99 -6.31
C LYS A 36 -6.55 12.95 -7.01
N ASP A 37 -5.97 13.99 -7.62
CA ASP A 37 -6.68 15.05 -8.34
C ASP A 37 -7.61 15.91 -7.48
N ALA A 38 -7.57 15.76 -6.15
CA ALA A 38 -8.34 16.58 -5.22
C ALA A 38 -7.65 17.93 -5.00
N ASN A 39 -8.42 19.02 -5.10
CA ASN A 39 -7.94 20.36 -4.81
C ASN A 39 -8.53 20.84 -3.48
N PHE A 40 -7.70 20.85 -2.44
CA PHE A 40 -8.08 21.28 -1.10
C PHE A 40 -7.62 22.71 -0.85
N THR A 41 -8.53 23.56 -0.36
CA THR A 41 -8.23 24.95 0.01
C THR A 41 -7.97 25.12 1.50
N SER A 42 -8.14 24.07 2.30
CA SER A 42 -7.82 24.08 3.73
C SER A 42 -7.47 22.69 4.28
N PRO A 43 -6.71 22.61 5.40
CA PRO A 43 -6.45 21.35 6.08
C PRO A 43 -7.70 20.65 6.61
N GLN A 44 -8.76 21.41 6.89
CA GLN A 44 -10.05 20.87 7.34
C GLN A 44 -10.66 19.95 6.27
N GLN A 45 -10.63 20.38 5.01
CA GLN A 45 -11.16 19.59 3.89
C GLN A 45 -10.37 18.29 3.68
N VAL A 46 -9.05 18.32 3.87
CA VAL A 46 -8.22 17.10 3.81
C VAL A 46 -8.63 16.11 4.88
N ARG A 47 -8.86 16.59 6.12
CA ARG A 47 -9.32 15.74 7.22
C ARG A 47 -10.66 15.11 6.92
N GLU A 48 -11.62 15.90 6.46
CA GLU A 48 -12.96 15.43 6.11
C GLU A 48 -12.91 14.36 5.00
N ALA A 49 -12.11 14.58 3.95
CA ALA A 49 -11.92 13.60 2.88
C ALA A 49 -11.32 12.28 3.38
N ILE A 50 -10.35 12.33 4.30
CA ILE A 50 -9.77 11.12 4.93
C ILE A 50 -10.82 10.43 5.79
N ASP A 51 -11.58 11.16 6.61
CA ASP A 51 -12.60 10.59 7.49
C ASP A 51 -13.71 9.89 6.68
N ASP A 52 -14.15 10.51 5.59
CA ASP A 52 -15.16 9.94 4.70
C ASP A 52 -14.64 8.72 3.94
N PHE A 53 -13.39 8.75 3.48
CA PHE A 53 -12.73 7.58 2.94
C PHE A 53 -12.70 6.43 3.95
N VAL A 54 -12.30 6.69 5.19
CA VAL A 54 -12.23 5.68 6.27
C VAL A 54 -13.62 5.08 6.53
N LYS A 55 -14.67 5.90 6.63
CA LYS A 55 -16.05 5.43 6.84
C LYS A 55 -16.53 4.49 5.73
N VAL A 56 -16.16 4.76 4.49
CA VAL A 56 -16.58 3.95 3.34
C VAL A 56 -15.71 2.70 3.21
N TYR A 57 -14.39 2.85 3.29
CA TYR A 57 -13.42 1.77 3.14
C TYR A 57 -13.61 0.69 4.20
N ASN A 58 -13.78 1.07 5.47
CA ASN A 58 -13.91 0.12 6.58
C ASN A 58 -15.13 -0.79 6.48
N LYS A 59 -16.20 -0.40 5.75
CA LYS A 59 -17.39 -1.26 5.55
C LYS A 59 -17.10 -2.51 4.73
N LYS A 60 -16.06 -2.48 3.89
CA LYS A 60 -15.68 -3.57 2.98
C LYS A 60 -14.21 -3.98 3.14
N ALA A 61 -13.52 -3.45 4.15
CA ALA A 61 -12.11 -3.73 4.37
C ALA A 61 -11.92 -5.22 4.68
N ALA A 62 -11.00 -5.85 3.96
CA ALA A 62 -10.60 -7.22 4.17
C ALA A 62 -9.06 -7.29 4.30
N PRO A 63 -8.51 -8.32 4.95
CA PRO A 63 -7.06 -8.53 5.00
C PRO A 63 -6.45 -8.55 3.60
N PHE A 64 -5.27 -7.95 3.45
CA PHE A 64 -4.53 -8.02 2.19
C PHE A 64 -3.97 -9.43 1.99
N GLU A 65 -4.41 -10.09 0.92
CA GLU A 65 -3.86 -11.38 0.53
C GLU A 65 -2.63 -11.19 -0.36
N TRP A 66 -1.48 -11.66 0.13
CA TRP A 66 -0.23 -11.62 -0.62
C TRP A 66 -0.15 -12.85 -1.52
N THR A 67 -0.31 -12.65 -2.82
CA THR A 67 -0.02 -13.69 -3.80
C THR A 67 1.44 -13.61 -4.23
N LYS A 68 2.23 -14.65 -3.95
CA LYS A 68 3.56 -14.79 -4.54
C LYS A 68 3.42 -15.08 -6.03
N ARG A 69 3.85 -14.16 -6.88
CA ARG A 69 3.95 -14.43 -8.32
C ARG A 69 5.13 -15.38 -8.55
N ASN A 70 4.87 -16.55 -9.13
CA ASN A 70 5.92 -17.40 -9.67
C ASN A 70 6.47 -16.71 -10.93
N VAL A 71 7.66 -16.15 -10.81
CA VAL A 71 8.36 -15.52 -11.94
C VAL A 71 9.29 -16.58 -12.52
N TYR A 72 8.98 -17.06 -13.72
CA TYR A 72 9.89 -17.92 -14.46
C TYR A 72 10.98 -17.07 -15.09
N GLN A 73 12.23 -17.47 -14.91
CA GLN A 73 13.36 -16.82 -15.55
C GLN A 73 13.19 -16.96 -17.07
N LYS A 74 12.94 -15.84 -17.76
CA LYS A 74 12.96 -15.81 -19.22
C LYS A 74 14.43 -15.75 -19.66
N GLU A 75 14.77 -16.51 -20.69
CA GLU A 75 16.08 -16.36 -21.34
C GLU A 75 16.25 -14.92 -21.84
N LEU A 76 17.45 -14.38 -21.64
CA LEU A 76 17.80 -13.07 -22.18
C LEU A 76 17.79 -13.17 -23.70
N LYS A 77 16.90 -12.44 -24.36
CA LYS A 77 16.88 -12.37 -25.83
C LYS A 77 18.21 -11.76 -26.27
N LEU A 78 19.01 -12.55 -26.99
CA LEU A 78 20.37 -12.18 -27.40
C LEU A 78 20.44 -11.00 -28.38
N TYR A 79 19.32 -10.65 -29.02
CA TYR A 79 19.25 -9.62 -30.05
C TYR A 79 18.03 -8.71 -29.88
N TYR A 80 18.24 -7.41 -30.11
CA TYR A 80 17.19 -6.38 -30.03
C TYR A 80 15.99 -6.66 -30.96
N ALA A 81 16.23 -7.21 -32.16
CA ALA A 81 15.17 -7.58 -33.11
C ALA A 81 14.17 -8.60 -32.53
N ASN A 82 14.59 -9.41 -31.56
CA ASN A 82 13.73 -10.42 -30.95
C ASN A 82 12.78 -9.83 -29.90
N LEU A 83 12.92 -8.56 -29.50
CA LEU A 83 12.06 -7.92 -28.49
C LEU A 83 10.70 -7.45 -29.03
N CYS A 84 10.55 -7.33 -30.36
CA CYS A 84 9.40 -6.67 -31.00
C CYS A 84 8.34 -7.61 -31.58
N HIS A 85 8.30 -8.88 -31.16
CA HIS A 85 7.20 -9.81 -31.42
C HIS A 85 6.49 -10.18 -30.12
#